data_AF-A0A920TEJ3-F1
#
_entry.id   AF-A0A920TEJ3-F1
#
_cell.length_a   1.000
_cell.length_b   1.000
_cell.length_c   1.000
_cell.angle_alpha   90.00
_cell.angle_beta   90.00
_cell.angle_gamma   90.00
#
_symmetry.space_group_name_H-M   'P 1'
#
loop_
_entity.id
_entity.type
_entity.pdbx_description
1 polymer ?
#
loop_
_entity_poly.entity_id
_entity_poly.type
_entity_poly.pdbx_seq_one_letter_code
_entity_poly.pdbx_strand_id
1 'polypeptide(L)' 'MNIPDFIRIAIGSAILLYVAYCLLNHKVWIRKTFSWGTKEKYPKQYKMTIIGGILIGSFMVGSPFLS' A
#
# COMPACT_ATOMS: atom_id res chain seq x y z
N MET A 1 -14.21 10.28 16.75
CA MET A 1 -13.41 10.21 15.51
C MET A 1 -13.52 11.55 14.80
N ASN A 2 -12.40 12.26 14.65
CA ASN A 2 -12.36 13.60 14.09
C ASN A 2 -12.05 13.56 12.57
N ILE A 3 -12.21 14.70 11.89
CA ILE A 3 -11.84 14.86 10.47
C ILE A 3 -10.42 14.30 10.14
N PRO A 4 -9.35 14.59 10.91
CA PRO A 4 -8.02 14.03 10.63
C PRO A 4 -7.94 12.50 10.73
N ASP A 5 -8.74 11.88 11.61
CA ASP A 5 -8.77 10.42 11.75
C ASP A 5 -9.41 9.77 10.51
N PHE A 6 -10.50 10.35 10.01
CA PHE A 6 -11.12 9.92 8.76
C PHE A 6 -10.15 10.05 7.57
N ILE A 7 -9.39 11.14 7.50
CA ILE A 7 -8.36 11.33 6.45
C ILE A 7 -7.27 10.24 6.55
N ARG A 8 -6.78 9.94 7.76
CA ARG A 8 -5.79 8.87 7.98
C ARG A 8 -6.32 7.51 7.55
N ILE A 9 -7.56 7.16 7.93
CA ILE A 9 -8.19 5.90 7.55
C ILE A 9 -8.39 5.83 6.04
N ALA A 10 -8.85 6.91 5.41
CA ALA A 10 -9.00 6.98 3.96
C ALA A 10 -7.67 6.74 3.25
N ILE A 11 -6.59 7.42 3.65
CA ILE A 11 -5.25 7.22 3.07
C ILE A 11 -4.75 5.78 3.31
N GLY A 12 -4.89 5.26 4.53
CA GLY A 12 -4.49 3.89 4.86
C GLY A 12 -5.25 2.84 4.04
N SER A 13 -6.55 3.03 3.85
CA SER A 13 -7.39 2.16 3.02
C SER A 13 -6.99 2.22 1.54
N ALA A 14 -6.65 3.39 1.01
CA ALA A 14 -6.17 3.55 -0.37
C ALA A 14 -4.84 2.82 -0.60
N ILE A 15 -3.92 2.85 0.39
CA ILE A 15 -2.66 2.10 0.34
C ILE A 15 -2.94 0.59 0.32
N LEU A 16 -3.84 0.10 1.18
CA LEU A 16 -4.20 -1.33 1.21
C LEU A 16 -4.88 -1.77 -0.08
N LEU A 17 -5.76 -0.96 -0.66
CA LEU A 17 -6.36 -1.21 -1.97
C LEU A 17 -5.31 -1.28 -3.07
N TYR A 18 -4.30 -0.40 -3.04
CA TYR A 18 -3.19 -0.45 -3.98
C TYR A 18 -2.37 -1.73 -3.82
N VAL A 19 -2.10 -2.18 -2.59
CA VAL A 19 -1.43 -3.46 -2.34
C VAL A 19 -2.28 -4.62 -2.87
N ALA A 20 -3.58 -4.63 -2.61
CA ALA A 20 -4.49 -5.65 -3.13
C ALA A 20 -4.49 -5.68 -4.66
N TYR A 21 -4.52 -4.51 -5.31
CA TYR A 21 -4.39 -4.40 -6.76
C TYR A 21 -3.05 -4.97 -7.27
N CYS A 22 -1.94 -4.70 -6.58
CA CYS A 22 -0.62 -5.24 -6.91
C CYS A 22 -0.60 -6.78 -6.77
N LEU A 23 -1.24 -7.31 -5.73
CA LEU A 23 -1.37 -8.75 -5.49
C LEU A 23 -2.22 -9.45 -6.55
N LEU A 24 -3.34 -8.85 -6.98
CA LEU A 24 -4.20 -9.44 -8.01
C LEU A 24 -3.57 -9.39 -9.40
N ASN A 25 -2.89 -8.30 -9.75
CA ASN A 25 -2.31 -8.11 -11.08
C ASN A 25 -0.87 -8.60 -11.19
N HIS A 26 -0.24 -9.02 -10.08
CA HIS A 26 1.20 -9.33 -10.00
C HIS A 26 2.09 -8.23 -10.59
N LYS A 27 1.65 -6.98 -10.49
CA LYS A 27 2.31 -5.79 -11.04
C LYS A 27 2.57 -4.78 -9.94
N VAL A 28 3.67 -4.06 -10.06
CA VAL A 28 4.04 -2.97 -9.17
C VAL A 28 4.46 -1.75 -9.98
N TRP A 29 4.09 -0.57 -9.52
CA TRP A 29 4.55 0.67 -10.13
C TRP A 29 6.05 0.87 -9.85
N ILE A 30 6.86 0.86 -10.91
CA ILE A 30 8.30 1.10 -10.80
C ILE A 30 8.56 2.59 -10.98
N ARG A 31 8.96 3.27 -9.90
CA ARG A 31 9.26 4.72 -9.93
C ARG A 31 10.39 5.09 -10.88
N LYS A 32 11.38 4.21 -11.10
CA LYS A 32 12.54 4.49 -11.97
C LYS A 32 12.18 4.53 -13.46
N THR A 33 11.26 3.68 -13.89
CA THR A 33 10.86 3.56 -15.30
C THR A 33 9.48 4.15 -15.55
N PHE A 34 8.86 4.72 -14.50
CA PHE A 34 7.47 5.22 -14.48
C PHE A 34 6.50 4.27 -15.20
N SER A 35 6.69 2.97 -14.99
CA SER A 35 5.94 1.92 -15.68
C SER A 35 5.55 0.79 -14.74
N TRP A 36 4.48 0.09 -15.10
CA TRP A 36 4.06 -1.12 -14.41
C TRP A 36 5.05 -2.25 -14.71
N GLY A 37 5.77 -2.70 -13.69
CA GLY A 37 6.65 -3.86 -13.74
C GLY A 37 5.97 -5.10 -13.17
N THR A 38 6.22 -6.27 -13.75
CA THR A 38 5.72 -7.55 -13.21
C THR A 38 6.59 -8.06 -12.07
N LYS A 39 6.02 -8.90 -11.19
CA LYS A 39 6.73 -9.53 -10.08
C LYS A 39 7.97 -10.33 -10.51
N GLU A 40 7.97 -10.87 -11.72
CA GLU A 40 9.08 -11.69 -12.25
C GLU A 40 10.30 -10.84 -12.58
N LYS A 41 10.09 -9.65 -13.15
CA LYS A 41 11.17 -8.74 -13.52
C LYS A 41 11.70 -7.94 -12.33
N TYR A 42 10.85 -7.66 -11.34
CA TYR A 42 11.19 -6.85 -10.17
C TYR A 42 10.72 -7.47 -8.85
N PRO A 43 11.19 -8.68 -8.50
CA PRO A 43 10.69 -9.41 -7.32
C PRO A 43 11.01 -8.69 -6.02
N LYS A 44 12.15 -7.99 -5.94
CA LYS A 44 12.59 -7.29 -4.74
C LYS A 44 11.71 -6.06 -4.46
N GLN A 45 11.44 -5.25 -5.48
CA GLN A 45 10.60 -4.06 -5.39
C GLN A 45 9.16 -4.45 -5.08
N TYR A 46 8.64 -5.47 -5.75
CA TYR A 46 7.30 -6.01 -5.49
C TYR A 46 7.10 -6.40 -4.02
N LYS A 47 8.02 -7.19 -3.46
CA LYS A 47 7.97 -7.60 -2.05
C LYS A 47 8.06 -6.42 -1.09
N MET A 48 8.98 -5.48 -1.33
CA MET A 48 9.13 -4.29 -0.48
C MET A 48 7.89 -3.41 -0.49
N THR A 49 7.27 -3.19 -1.66
CA THR A 49 6.05 -2.38 -1.76
C THR A 49 4.87 -3.03 -1.06
N ILE A 50 4.72 -4.35 -1.16
CA ILE A 50 3.65 -5.08 -0.47
C ILE A 50 3.86 -5.06 1.04
N ILE A 51 5.03 -5.45 1.53
CA ILE A 51 5.32 -5.50 2.97
C ILE A 51 5.19 -4.10 3.58
N GLY A 52 5.79 -3.08 2.96
CA GLY A 52 5.69 -1.71 3.42
C GLY A 52 4.26 -1.17 3.37
N GLY A 53 3.52 -1.45 2.29
CA GLY A 53 2.14 -1.01 2.13
C GLY A 53 1.18 -1.66 3.13
N ILE A 54 1.36 -2.95 3.45
CA ILE A 54 0.57 -3.64 4.48
C ILE A 54 0.86 -3.07 5.87
N LEU A 55 2.15 -2.93 6.23
CA LEU A 55 2.54 -2.42 7.55
C LEU A 55 2.01 -1.00 7.77
N ILE A 56 2.25 -0.10 6.81
CA ILE A 56 1.83 1.31 6.90
C ILE A 56 0.30 1.42 6.80
N GLY A 57 -0.32 0.73 5.85
CA GLY A 57 -1.77 0.78 5.64
C GLY A 57 -2.54 0.28 6.86
N SER A 58 -2.16 -0.87 7.41
CA SER A 58 -2.77 -1.42 8.62
C SER A 58 -2.52 -0.55 9.85
N PHE A 59 -1.32 0.03 10.00
CA PHE A 59 -1.03 0.96 11.10
C PHE A 59 -1.87 2.24 10.99
N MET A 60 -1.99 2.82 9.79
CA MET A 60 -2.78 4.03 9.58
C MET A 60 -4.27 3.82 9.84
N VAL A 61 -4.81 2.66 9.45
CA VAL A 61 -6.22 2.32 9.72
C VAL A 61 -6.43 1.95 11.18
N GLY A 62 -5.51 1.21 11.81
CA GLY A 62 -5.65 0.74 13.19
C GLY A 62 -5.33 1.77 14.27
N SER A 63 -4.41 2.71 13.99
CA SER A 63 -3.94 3.69 14.99
C SER A 63 -5.04 4.55 15.63
N PRO A 64 -6.09 5.01 14.92
CA PRO A 64 -7.16 5.80 15.54
C PRO A 64 -8.06 4.98 16.48
N PHE A 65 -7.98 3.65 16.46
CA PHE A 65 -8.74 2.76 17.34
C PHE A 65 -7.94 2.32 18.59
N LEU A 66 -6.64 2.60 18.61
CA LEU A 66 -5.72 2.28 19.71
C LEU A 66 -5.46 3.49 20.63
N SER A 67 -6.05 4.65 20.33
CA SER A 67 -5.96 5.90 21.12
C SER A 67 -7.24 6.22 21.86
#